data_AF-A0AAW5E4U2-F1
#
_entry.id   AF-A0AAW5E4U2-F1
#
_cell.length_a   1.000
_cell.length_b   1.000
_cell.length_c   1.000
_cell.angle_alpha   90.00
_cell.angle_beta   90.00
_cell.angle_gamma   90.00
#
_symmetry.space_group_name_H-M   'P 1'
#
loop_
_entity.id
_entity.type
_entity.pdbx_description
1 polymer ?
#
loop_
_entity_poly.entity_id
_entity_poly.type
_entity_poly.pdbx_seq_one_letter_code
_entity_poly.pdbx_strand_id
1 'polypeptide(L)'
;MMKCFLISTVLLLGVLIGMQQANEGMKRMRGYDDPSLQGAFHISDNQNGEVEASVLGRKVTSHDIEQKHQQLEEVETFNFVSSIGKKLGDGISSLFEKVMTAIGNGIENLLNLFG
;
A
#
# COMPACT_ATOMS: atom_id res chain seq x y z
N MET A 1 -24.47 20.07 9.86
CA MET A 1 -25.07 18.83 9.34
C MET A 1 -24.60 18.45 7.93
N MET A 2 -24.79 19.28 6.89
CA MET A 2 -24.44 18.92 5.50
C MET A 2 -22.96 18.50 5.29
N LYS A 3 -22.03 19.18 5.96
CA LYS A 3 -20.58 18.88 5.92
C LYS A 3 -20.25 17.50 6.48
N CYS A 4 -20.88 17.12 7.60
CA CYS A 4 -20.69 15.82 8.22
C CYS A 4 -21.29 14.70 7.36
N PHE A 5 -22.44 14.95 6.75
CA PHE A 5 -23.06 13.99 5.83
C PHE A 5 -22.17 13.73 4.62
N LEU A 6 -21.65 14.79 3.98
CA LEU A 6 -20.69 14.68 2.86
C LEU A 6 -19.45 13.86 3.22
N ILE A 7 -18.83 14.15 4.37
CA ILE A 7 -17.64 13.41 4.83
C ILE A 7 -17.99 11.94 5.09
N SER A 8 -19.13 11.66 5.72
CA SER A 8 -19.59 10.30 5.97
C SER A 8 -19.86 9.52 4.68
N THR A 9 -20.46 10.16 3.68
CA THR A 9 -20.66 9.57 2.35
C THR A 9 -19.33 9.28 1.65
N VAL A 10 -18.37 10.21 1.68
CA VAL A 10 -17.04 10.00 1.08
C VAL A 10 -16.31 8.84 1.76
N LEU A 11 -16.35 8.76 3.08
CA LEU A 11 -15.75 7.66 3.84
C LEU A 11 -16.43 6.33 3.53
N LEU A 12 -17.76 6.29 3.48
CA LEU A 12 -18.54 5.09 3.15
C LEU A 12 -18.16 4.57 1.75
N LEU A 13 -18.10 5.45 0.75
CA LEU A 13 -17.69 5.08 -0.61
C LEU A 13 -16.24 4.58 -0.64
N GLY A 14 -15.33 5.21 0.11
CA GLY A 14 -13.95 4.75 0.26
C GLY A 14 -13.85 3.34 0.82
N VAL A 15 -14.65 3.01 1.85
CA VAL A 15 -14.70 1.66 2.44
C VAL A 15 -15.25 0.65 1.44
N LEU A 16 -16.33 0.96 0.73
CA LEU A 16 -16.93 0.07 -0.28
C LEU A 16 -15.94 -0.25 -1.42
N ILE A 17 -15.22 0.76 -1.92
CA ILE A 17 -14.18 0.59 -2.95
C ILE A 17 -13.03 -0.28 -2.40
N GLY A 18 -12.57 0.01 -1.18
CA GLY A 18 -11.49 -0.76 -0.55
C GLY A 18 -11.83 -2.25 -0.37
N MET A 19 -13.08 -2.56 -0.03
CA MET A 19 -13.53 -3.96 0.07
C MET A 19 -13.54 -4.67 -1.29
N GLN A 20 -13.95 -3.99 -2.38
CA GLN A 20 -13.91 -4.57 -3.73
C GLN A 20 -12.46 -4.84 -4.16
N GLN A 21 -11.56 -3.88 -3.94
CA GLN A 21 -10.15 -4.02 -4.26
C GLN A 21 -9.47 -5.13 -3.45
N ALA A 22 -9.83 -5.30 -2.18
CA ALA A 22 -9.34 -6.41 -1.35
C ALA A 22 -9.86 -7.76 -1.85
N ASN A 23 -11.13 -7.86 -2.26
CA ASN A 23 -11.72 -9.08 -2.80
C ASN A 23 -11.04 -9.52 -4.10
N GLU A 24 -10.82 -8.60 -5.04
CA GLU A 24 -10.07 -8.87 -6.27
C GLU A 24 -8.61 -9.21 -5.99
N GLY A 25 -7.96 -8.50 -5.06
CA GLY A 25 -6.61 -8.80 -4.62
C GLY A 25 -6.47 -10.22 -4.08
N MET A 26 -7.41 -10.66 -3.23
CA MET A 26 -7.45 -12.03 -2.71
C MET A 26 -7.71 -13.07 -3.80
N LYS A 27 -8.61 -12.78 -4.75
CA LYS A 27 -8.88 -13.67 -5.89
C LYS A 27 -7.63 -13.87 -6.76
N ARG A 28 -6.89 -12.80 -7.01
CA ARG A 28 -5.63 -12.79 -7.77
C ARG A 28 -4.49 -13.51 -7.03
N MET A 29 -4.43 -13.40 -5.70
CA MET A 29 -3.45 -14.13 -4.87
C MET A 29 -3.73 -15.63 -4.75
N ARG A 30 -4.99 -16.07 -4.88
CA ARG A 30 -5.36 -17.49 -4.86
C ARG A 30 -5.18 -18.19 -6.22
N GLY A 31 -4.76 -17.48 -7.26
CA GLY A 31 -4.46 -18.07 -8.57
C GLY A 31 -5.69 -18.57 -9.35
N TYR A 32 -6.90 -18.11 -9.00
CA TYR A 32 -8.15 -18.58 -9.60
C TYR A 32 -8.31 -18.28 -11.10
N ASP A 33 -7.45 -17.42 -11.67
CA ASP A 33 -7.44 -17.11 -13.11
C ASP A 33 -6.53 -18.06 -13.92
N ASP A 34 -5.89 -19.04 -13.28
CA ASP A 34 -5.08 -20.05 -13.96
C ASP A 34 -5.74 -21.45 -13.86
N PRO A 35 -6.33 -21.95 -14.96
CA PRO A 35 -6.88 -23.31 -15.03
C PRO A 35 -5.88 -24.41 -14.70
N SER A 36 -4.57 -24.13 -14.77
CA SER A 36 -3.51 -25.10 -14.44
C SER A 36 -3.23 -25.24 -12.94
N LEU A 37 -3.68 -24.27 -12.12
CA LEU A 37 -3.50 -24.31 -10.66
C LEU A 37 -4.54 -25.17 -9.93
N GLN A 38 -5.63 -25.57 -10.60
CA GLN A 38 -6.55 -26.58 -10.06
C GLN A 38 -5.93 -27.99 -10.01
N GLY A 39 -4.83 -28.23 -10.72
CA GLY A 39 -4.19 -29.55 -10.86
C GLY A 39 -2.88 -29.75 -10.08
N ALA A 40 -2.42 -28.78 -9.28
CA ALA A 40 -1.09 -28.85 -8.64
C ALA A 40 -1.04 -29.56 -7.28
N PHE A 41 -2.19 -29.99 -6.75
CA PHE A 41 -2.28 -30.82 -5.54
C PHE A 41 -3.06 -32.10 -5.84
N HIS A 42 -2.47 -32.99 -6.64
CA HIS A 42 -2.88 -34.40 -6.66
C HIS A 42 -1.88 -35.18 -5.82
N ILE A 43 -2.23 -35.46 -4.55
CA ILE A 43 -1.53 -36.45 -3.74
C ILE A 43 -2.06 -37.81 -4.20
N SER A 44 -1.31 -38.47 -5.06
CA SER A 44 -1.52 -39.90 -5.33
C SER A 44 -0.73 -40.70 -4.32
N ASP A 45 -1.44 -41.33 -3.37
CA ASP A 45 -0.86 -42.32 -2.46
C ASP A 45 -0.32 -43.49 -3.30
N ASN A 46 1.02 -43.57 -3.42
CA ASN A 46 1.69 -44.76 -3.88
C ASN A 46 2.14 -45.58 -2.67
N GLN A 47 1.97 -46.89 -2.76
CA GLN A 47 1.90 -47.85 -1.65
C GLN A 47 3.24 -48.10 -0.90
N ASN A 48 4.24 -47.22 -1.02
CA ASN A 48 5.58 -47.41 -0.47
C ASN A 48 6.09 -46.30 0.48
N GLY A 49 5.23 -45.38 0.95
CA GLY A 49 5.53 -44.57 2.13
C GLY A 49 6.63 -43.50 1.99
N GLU A 50 7.08 -43.17 0.78
CA GLU A 50 7.98 -42.04 0.54
C GLU A 50 7.20 -40.87 -0.08
N VAL A 51 6.94 -39.85 0.74
CA VAL A 51 6.27 -38.61 0.33
C VAL A 51 7.29 -37.68 -0.31
N GLU A 52 7.54 -37.85 -1.60
CA GLU A 52 8.34 -36.90 -2.38
C GLU A 52 7.43 -35.78 -2.94
N ALA A 53 7.31 -34.69 -2.18
CA ALA A 53 6.71 -33.46 -2.66
C ALA A 53 7.67 -32.77 -3.66
N SER A 54 7.51 -33.06 -4.95
CA SER A 54 8.23 -32.37 -6.03
C SER A 54 7.69 -30.93 -6.18
N VAL A 55 8.24 -30.01 -5.40
CA VAL A 55 8.01 -28.57 -5.57
C VAL A 55 8.93 -28.08 -6.68
N LEU A 56 8.31 -27.80 -7.84
CA LEU A 56 8.84 -26.96 -8.92
C LEU A 56 10.13 -27.49 -9.56
N GLY A 57 9.95 -28.36 -10.56
CA GLY A 57 11.02 -28.91 -11.43
C GLY A 57 11.78 -27.89 -12.28
N ARG A 58 12.46 -26.92 -11.66
CA ARG A 58 13.55 -26.13 -12.28
C ARG A 58 14.66 -25.92 -11.27
N LYS A 59 15.84 -26.50 -11.53
CA LYS A 59 17.10 -26.10 -10.90
C LYS A 59 17.37 -24.64 -11.25
N VAL A 60 16.98 -23.72 -10.36
CA VAL A 60 17.39 -22.31 -10.48
C VAL A 60 18.85 -22.24 -10.01
N THR A 61 19.76 -22.04 -10.96
CA THR A 61 21.16 -21.74 -10.67
C THR A 61 21.25 -20.33 -10.09
N SER A 62 22.06 -20.14 -9.05
CA SER A 62 22.13 -18.97 -8.17
C SER A 62 22.54 -17.64 -8.82
N HIS A 63 22.71 -17.58 -10.15
CA HIS A 63 23.20 -16.39 -10.85
C HIS A 63 22.08 -15.46 -11.38
N ASP A 64 20.82 -15.91 -11.43
CA ASP A 64 19.68 -15.13 -11.96
C ASP A 64 18.91 -14.32 -10.89
N ILE A 65 19.30 -14.41 -9.61
CA ILE A 65 18.62 -13.73 -8.50
C ILE A 65 19.09 -12.27 -8.39
N GLU A 66 20.38 -11.98 -8.58
CA GLU A 66 20.94 -10.63 -8.44
C GLU A 66 20.30 -9.61 -9.41
N GLN A 67 20.09 -10.00 -10.68
CA GLN A 67 19.54 -9.11 -11.71
C GLN A 67 18.04 -8.83 -11.58
N LYS A 68 17.26 -9.73 -10.94
CA LYS A 68 15.83 -9.51 -10.70
C LYS A 68 15.55 -8.68 -9.45
N HIS A 69 16.47 -8.67 -8.50
CA HIS A 69 16.36 -7.83 -7.31
C HIS A 69 16.57 -6.34 -7.64
N GLN A 70 17.51 -6.00 -8.53
CA GLN A 70 17.74 -4.61 -8.96
C GLN A 70 16.53 -3.97 -9.67
N GLN A 71 15.78 -4.73 -10.46
CA GLN A 71 14.62 -4.21 -11.20
C GLN A 71 13.37 -4.00 -10.32
N LEU A 72 13.30 -4.61 -9.13
CA LEU A 72 12.20 -4.41 -8.17
C LEU A 72 12.48 -3.23 -7.22
N GLU A 73 13.75 -2.92 -7.00
CA GLU A 73 14.19 -1.84 -6.12
C GLU A 73 14.08 -0.46 -6.79
N GLU A 74 14.19 -0.40 -8.13
CA GLU A 74 14.26 0.85 -8.89
C GLU A 74 12.90 1.36 -9.42
N VAL A 75 11.88 0.51 -9.59
CA VAL A 75 10.81 0.82 -10.57
C VAL A 75 9.52 1.47 -10.03
N GLU A 76 9.04 1.28 -8.78
CA GLU A 76 7.63 1.67 -8.52
C GLU A 76 7.36 2.58 -7.30
N THR A 77 8.04 2.38 -6.17
CA THR A 77 7.58 3.01 -4.92
C THR A 77 8.25 4.36 -4.65
N PHE A 78 9.47 4.60 -5.17
CA PHE A 78 10.27 5.75 -4.73
C PHE A 78 9.94 7.07 -5.43
N ASN A 79 9.23 7.07 -6.56
CA ASN A 79 8.93 8.31 -7.29
C ASN A 79 7.47 8.77 -7.10
N PHE A 80 6.50 7.86 -7.21
CA PHE A 80 5.08 8.19 -7.05
C PHE A 80 4.66 8.39 -5.58
N VAL A 81 4.99 7.43 -4.71
CA VAL A 81 4.64 7.54 -3.28
C VAL A 81 5.45 8.66 -2.61
N SER A 82 6.72 8.82 -2.97
CA SER A 82 7.56 9.93 -2.47
C SER A 82 7.05 11.29 -2.93
N SER A 83 6.63 11.45 -4.20
CA SER A 83 6.09 12.74 -4.68
C SER A 83 4.74 13.09 -4.03
N ILE A 84 3.88 12.11 -3.75
CA ILE A 84 2.66 12.29 -2.97
C ILE A 84 3.00 12.67 -1.52
N GLY A 85 3.91 11.91 -0.89
CA GLY A 85 4.36 12.17 0.48
C GLY A 85 4.99 13.54 0.64
N LYS A 86 5.77 13.99 -0.34
CA LYS A 86 6.38 15.32 -0.37
C LYS A 86 5.33 16.41 -0.46
N LYS A 87 4.36 16.30 -1.38
CA LYS A 87 3.24 17.27 -1.46
C LYS A 87 2.41 17.32 -0.19
N LEU A 88 2.19 16.16 0.44
CA LEU A 88 1.44 16.07 1.69
C LEU A 88 2.22 16.73 2.84
N GLY A 89 3.52 16.44 2.93
CA GLY A 89 4.44 17.05 3.89
C GLY A 89 4.54 18.57 3.73
N ASP A 90 4.72 19.05 2.51
CA ASP A 90 4.75 20.48 2.19
C ASP A 90 3.43 21.18 2.60
N GLY A 91 2.29 20.52 2.34
CA GLY A 91 0.98 20.99 2.78
C GLY A 91 0.89 21.12 4.30
N ILE A 92 1.29 20.08 5.03
CA ILE A 92 1.28 20.07 6.50
C ILE A 92 2.23 21.13 7.08
N SER A 93 3.46 21.24 6.56
CA SER A 93 4.41 22.26 6.98
C SER A 93 3.89 23.67 6.77
N SER A 94 3.27 23.95 5.61
CA SER A 94 2.70 25.27 5.32
C SER A 94 1.53 25.64 6.25
N LEU A 95 0.74 24.67 6.68
CA LEU A 95 -0.31 24.88 7.68
C LEU A 95 0.30 25.19 9.04
N PHE A 96 1.36 24.47 9.41
CA PHE A 96 2.05 24.67 10.68
C PHE A 96 2.70 26.06 10.75
N GLU A 97 3.35 26.51 9.68
CA GLU A 97 3.92 27.87 9.57
C GLU A 97 2.85 28.96 9.72
N LYS A 98 1.68 28.79 9.09
CA LYS A 98 0.57 29.74 9.22
C LYS A 98 0.03 29.80 10.65
N VAL A 99 -0.10 28.66 11.31
CA VAL A 99 -0.54 28.60 12.72
C VAL A 99 0.47 29.31 13.61
N MET A 100 1.76 29.03 13.45
CA MET A 100 2.81 29.64 14.26
C MET A 100 2.86 31.16 14.07
N THR A 101 2.72 31.62 12.83
CA THR A 101 2.65 33.05 12.50
C THR A 101 1.42 33.72 13.10
N ALA A 102 0.25 33.07 13.05
CA ALA A 102 -0.98 33.60 13.65
C ALA A 102 -0.86 33.74 15.18
N ILE A 103 -0.21 32.77 15.84
CA ILE A 103 0.09 32.83 17.28
C ILE A 103 1.06 33.98 17.58
N GLY A 104 2.16 34.08 16.81
CA GLY A 104 3.15 35.15 16.97
C GLY A 104 2.51 36.55 16.86
N ASN A 105 1.75 36.79 15.79
CA ASN A 105 1.06 38.06 15.57
C ASN A 105 0.00 38.34 16.66
N GLY A 106 -0.66 37.30 17.17
CA GLY A 106 -1.63 37.44 18.27
C GLY A 106 -0.97 37.88 19.58
N ILE A 107 0.20 37.35 19.90
CA ILE A 107 1.00 37.75 21.07
C ILE A 107 1.50 39.18 20.89
N GLU A 108 1.99 39.54 19.70
CA GLU A 108 2.50 40.87 19.41
C GLU A 108 1.40 41.94 19.51
N ASN A 109 0.21 41.67 18.97
CA ASN A 109 -0.96 42.55 19.13
C ASN A 109 -1.42 42.67 20.58
N LEU A 110 -1.34 41.61 21.40
CA LEU A 110 -1.67 41.69 22.83
C LEU A 110 -0.65 42.52 23.60
N LEU A 111 0.65 42.35 23.32
CA LEU A 111 1.70 43.17 23.94
C LEU A 111 1.53 44.65 23.60
N ASN A 112 1.19 44.98 22.36
CA ASN A 112 0.91 46.35 21.91
C ASN A 112 -0.39 46.95 22.49
N LEU A 113 -1.30 46.15 23.05
CA LEU A 113 -2.53 46.62 23.68
C LEU A 113 -2.35 46.95 25.18
N PHE A 114 -1.32 46.35 25.82
CA PHE A 114 -1.06 46.48 27.25
C PHE A 114 0.19 47.32 27.59
N GLY A 115 1.01 47.69 26.59
CA GLY A 115 2.14 48.63 26.71
C GLY A 115 1.78 50.02 26.18
#